data_AF-A0A0F5HNC8-F1
#
_entry.id   AF-A0A0F5HNC8-F1
#
_cell.length_a   1.000
_cell.length_b   1.000
_cell.length_c   1.000
_cell.angle_alpha   90.00
_cell.angle_beta   90.00
_cell.angle_gamma   90.00
#
_symmetry.space_group_name_H-M   'P 1'
#
loop_
_entity.id
_entity.type
_entity.pdbx_description
1 polymer ?
#
loop_
_entity_poly.entity_id
_entity_poly.type
_entity_poly.pdbx_seq_one_letter_code
_entity_poly.pdbx_strand_id
1 'polypeptide(L)'
;MGVKQNKKEDMPAIHVYYHPMHRDSLSFQPLLHGIEEEGVPIFLQEGRQNTALELGYQAALDSSLGVGIGVDERLVLHYSKLKKDRPLFQIDQREGTKQRILGANAARLVKGIPFKAFDENEEHTSASEEIVSKEEIAAIVKIVVKKLQEMNRKEETR
;
A
#
# COMPACT_ATOMS: atom_id res chain seq x y z
N MET A 1 7.96 -42.58 -17.97
CA MET A 1 8.01 -41.13 -18.26
C MET A 1 6.65 -40.55 -17.92
N GLY A 2 6.59 -39.63 -16.95
CA GLY A 2 5.32 -39.09 -16.45
C GLY A 2 5.51 -38.44 -15.09
N VAL A 3 6.34 -37.39 -15.03
CA VAL A 3 6.38 -36.52 -13.86
C VAL A 3 5.05 -35.79 -13.84
N LYS A 4 4.19 -36.12 -12.87
CA LYS A 4 2.98 -35.35 -12.58
C LYS A 4 3.43 -33.94 -12.20
N GLN A 5 3.25 -32.99 -13.12
CA GLN A 5 3.35 -31.59 -12.77
C GLN A 5 2.11 -31.25 -11.93
N ASN A 6 2.28 -31.17 -10.62
CA ASN A 6 1.24 -30.59 -9.76
C ASN A 6 1.03 -29.15 -10.21
N LYS A 7 -0.14 -28.86 -10.78
CA LYS A 7 -0.58 -27.50 -11.11
C LYS A 7 -0.59 -26.68 -9.83
N LYS A 8 0.26 -25.67 -9.77
CA LYS A 8 0.22 -24.59 -8.76
C LYS A 8 -1.06 -23.74 -8.85
N GLU A 9 -1.96 -24.04 -9.81
CA GLU A 9 -3.17 -23.28 -10.16
C GLU A 9 -4.42 -23.61 -9.31
N ASP A 10 -4.43 -24.70 -8.53
CA ASP A 10 -5.62 -25.11 -7.77
C ASP A 10 -5.62 -24.67 -6.29
N MET A 11 -4.60 -23.93 -5.84
CA MET A 11 -4.56 -23.48 -4.45
C MET A 11 -5.44 -22.23 -4.27
N PRO A 12 -6.47 -22.27 -3.41
CA PRO A 12 -7.29 -21.10 -3.15
C PRO A 12 -6.45 -20.01 -2.49
N ALA A 13 -6.32 -18.87 -3.17
CA ALA A 13 -5.47 -17.75 -2.76
C ALA A 13 -6.16 -16.41 -3.03
N ILE A 14 -5.82 -15.39 -2.23
CA ILE A 14 -6.12 -14.00 -2.55
C ILE A 14 -5.20 -13.57 -3.68
N HIS A 15 -5.78 -13.06 -4.77
CA HIS A 15 -4.99 -12.56 -5.89
C HIS A 15 -4.64 -11.09 -5.65
N VAL A 16 -3.38 -10.74 -5.81
CA VAL A 16 -2.87 -9.37 -5.72
C VAL A 16 -2.28 -9.01 -7.08
N TYR A 17 -2.95 -8.11 -7.79
CA TYR A 17 -2.52 -7.62 -9.10
C TYR A 17 -1.95 -6.23 -8.95
N TYR A 18 -0.74 -6.01 -9.46
CA TYR A 18 -0.04 -4.73 -9.36
C TYR A 18 0.27 -4.13 -10.73
N HIS A 19 0.24 -2.81 -10.80
CA HIS A 19 0.61 -2.08 -12.01
C HIS A 19 2.13 -2.19 -12.26
N PRO A 20 2.61 -2.29 -13.52
CA PRO A 20 4.03 -2.51 -13.82
C PRO A 20 4.99 -1.45 -13.26
N MET A 21 4.52 -0.23 -12.99
CA MET A 21 5.32 0.82 -12.34
C MET A 21 5.65 0.50 -10.88
N HIS A 22 4.89 -0.39 -10.23
CA HIS A 22 5.08 -0.83 -8.85
C HIS A 22 5.64 -2.26 -8.78
N ARG A 23 6.51 -2.65 -9.73
CA ARG A 23 7.17 -3.97 -9.72
C ARG A 23 7.98 -4.24 -8.45
N ASP A 24 8.47 -3.19 -7.80
CA ASP A 24 9.10 -3.30 -6.50
C ASP A 24 8.04 -3.45 -5.41
N SER A 25 7.92 -4.67 -4.89
CA SER A 25 6.93 -5.02 -3.88
C SER A 25 7.17 -4.34 -2.55
N LEU A 26 8.32 -3.69 -2.33
CA LEU A 26 8.60 -2.90 -1.13
C LEU A 26 7.50 -1.89 -0.82
N SER A 27 6.91 -1.27 -1.85
CA SER A 27 5.85 -0.26 -1.70
C SER A 27 4.52 -0.81 -1.14
N PHE A 28 4.31 -2.13 -1.19
CA PHE A 28 3.10 -2.79 -0.67
C PHE A 28 3.41 -4.04 0.17
N GLN A 29 4.63 -4.21 0.66
CA GLN A 29 4.97 -5.31 1.56
C GLN A 29 4.08 -5.39 2.81
N PRO A 30 3.73 -4.26 3.47
CA PRO A 30 2.81 -4.31 4.62
C PRO A 30 1.47 -4.97 4.29
N LEU A 31 0.94 -4.78 3.07
CA LEU A 31 -0.26 -5.49 2.58
C LEU A 31 -0.07 -7.00 2.63
N LEU A 32 1.03 -7.50 2.07
CA LEU A 32 1.32 -8.93 1.98
C LEU A 32 1.45 -9.55 3.38
N HIS A 33 2.17 -8.88 4.28
CA HIS A 33 2.30 -9.30 5.66
C HIS A 33 0.94 -9.38 6.37
N GLY A 34 0.05 -8.41 6.15
CA GLY A 34 -1.30 -8.45 6.74
C GLY A 34 -2.13 -9.66 6.30
N ILE A 35 -1.97 -10.13 5.05
CA ILE A 35 -2.62 -11.34 4.57
C ILE A 35 -1.97 -12.60 5.18
N GLU A 36 -0.63 -12.63 5.23
CA GLU A 36 0.16 -13.75 5.78
C GLU A 36 -0.12 -13.99 7.26
N GLU A 37 -0.21 -12.93 8.07
CA GLU A 37 -0.57 -12.99 9.50
C GLU A 37 -1.91 -13.68 9.76
N GLU A 38 -2.85 -13.53 8.83
CA GLU A 38 -4.18 -14.12 8.92
C GLU A 38 -4.21 -15.54 8.31
N GLY A 39 -3.09 -16.04 7.77
CA GLY A 39 -2.89 -17.42 7.31
C GLY A 39 -3.53 -17.76 5.97
N VAL A 40 -3.81 -16.76 5.11
CA VAL A 40 -4.44 -16.98 3.80
C VAL A 40 -3.39 -16.93 2.69
N PRO A 41 -3.38 -17.89 1.73
CA PRO A 41 -2.40 -17.88 0.63
C PRO A 41 -2.53 -16.65 -0.27
N ILE A 42 -1.41 -16.20 -0.82
CA ILE A 42 -1.31 -15.06 -1.73
C ILE A 42 -0.84 -15.54 -3.10
N PHE A 43 -1.51 -15.07 -4.15
CA PHE A 43 -1.02 -15.16 -5.52
C PHE A 43 -0.73 -13.75 -6.05
N LEU A 44 0.53 -13.49 -6.39
CA LEU A 44 1.01 -12.17 -6.81
C LEU A 44 1.27 -12.18 -8.32
N GLN A 45 0.70 -11.23 -9.06
CA GLN A 45 0.85 -11.14 -10.51
C GLN A 45 0.89 -9.69 -10.99
N GLU A 46 1.73 -9.41 -11.98
CA GLU A 46 1.65 -8.15 -12.71
C GLU A 46 0.35 -8.10 -13.52
N GLY A 47 -0.41 -7.01 -13.37
CA GLY A 47 -1.66 -6.82 -14.07
C GLY A 47 -1.48 -6.10 -15.41
N ARG A 48 -2.53 -6.17 -16.24
CA ARG A 48 -2.57 -5.50 -17.57
C ARG A 48 -3.42 -4.23 -17.56
N GLN A 49 -4.09 -3.96 -16.45
CA GLN A 49 -5.01 -2.85 -16.27
C GLN A 49 -4.27 -1.62 -15.72
N ASN A 50 -4.84 -0.44 -15.96
CA ASN A 50 -4.16 0.83 -15.70
C ASN A 50 -4.46 1.43 -14.33
N THR A 51 -5.43 0.90 -13.58
CA THR A 51 -5.83 1.47 -12.29
C THR A 51 -5.98 0.38 -11.23
N ALA A 52 -5.72 0.73 -9.97
CA ALA A 52 -5.95 -0.18 -8.83
C ALA A 52 -7.37 -0.75 -8.79
N LEU A 53 -8.38 0.03 -9.17
CA LEU A 53 -9.77 -0.44 -9.19
C LEU A 53 -9.96 -1.60 -10.18
N GLU A 54 -9.45 -1.44 -11.40
CA GLU A 54 -9.54 -2.45 -12.45
C GLU A 54 -8.71 -3.69 -12.13
N LEU A 55 -7.52 -3.48 -11.59
CA LEU A 55 -6.64 -4.54 -11.12
C LEU A 55 -7.31 -5.36 -10.01
N GLY A 56 -7.89 -4.70 -9.02
CA GLY A 56 -8.56 -5.36 -7.89
C GLY A 56 -9.80 -6.12 -8.31
N TYR A 57 -10.61 -5.54 -9.20
CA TYR A 57 -11.77 -6.23 -9.76
C TYR A 57 -11.36 -7.47 -10.56
N GLN A 58 -10.37 -7.35 -11.44
CA GLN A 58 -9.89 -8.48 -12.23
C GLN A 58 -9.29 -9.59 -11.35
N ALA A 59 -8.45 -9.21 -10.38
CA ALA A 59 -7.90 -10.14 -9.40
C ALA A 59 -9.00 -10.90 -8.64
N ALA A 60 -10.11 -10.22 -8.30
CA ALA A 60 -11.23 -10.84 -7.59
C ALA A 60 -12.00 -11.83 -8.47
N LEU A 61 -12.12 -11.54 -9.78
CA LEU A 61 -12.72 -12.46 -10.74
C LEU A 61 -11.86 -13.71 -10.97
N ASP A 62 -10.54 -13.55 -10.98
CA ASP A 62 -9.59 -14.63 -11.26
C ASP A 62 -9.32 -15.50 -10.02
N SER A 63 -9.51 -14.96 -8.81
CA SER A 63 -9.37 -15.71 -7.56
C SER A 63 -10.55 -16.65 -7.33
N SER A 64 -10.29 -17.93 -7.06
CA SER A 64 -11.31 -18.90 -6.65
C SER A 64 -11.97 -18.57 -5.30
N LEU A 65 -11.35 -17.71 -4.47
CA LEU A 65 -11.92 -17.16 -3.24
C LEU A 65 -12.87 -15.97 -3.51
N GLY A 66 -12.85 -15.43 -4.73
CA GLY A 66 -13.59 -14.24 -5.11
C GLY A 66 -13.01 -12.95 -4.54
N VAL A 67 -11.82 -12.97 -3.93
CA VAL A 67 -11.19 -11.82 -3.27
C VAL A 67 -9.93 -11.43 -4.04
N GLY A 68 -9.85 -10.15 -4.38
CA GLY A 68 -8.73 -9.59 -5.15
C GLY A 68 -8.31 -8.22 -4.67
N ILE A 69 -7.03 -7.92 -4.84
CA ILE A 69 -6.45 -6.63 -4.49
C ILE A 69 -5.73 -6.05 -5.70
N GLY A 70 -6.02 -4.79 -6.01
CA GLY A 70 -5.31 -4.03 -7.03
C GLY A 70 -4.35 -3.05 -6.40
N VAL A 71 -3.13 -2.98 -6.93
CA VAL A 71 -2.06 -2.10 -6.44
C VAL A 71 -1.58 -1.18 -7.54
N ASP A 72 -1.66 0.12 -7.26
CA ASP A 72 -1.13 1.23 -8.04
C ASP A 72 -0.77 2.35 -7.03
N GLU A 73 -0.96 3.63 -7.36
CA GLU A 73 -0.95 4.74 -6.37
C GLU A 73 -1.96 4.55 -5.21
N ARG A 74 -2.93 3.65 -5.39
CA ARG A 74 -3.89 3.23 -4.38
C ARG A 74 -3.90 1.72 -4.24
N LEU A 75 -4.36 1.24 -3.09
CA LEU A 75 -4.69 -0.17 -2.91
C LEU A 75 -6.21 -0.32 -2.83
N VAL A 76 -6.75 -1.23 -3.64
CA VAL A 76 -8.19 -1.49 -3.73
C VAL A 76 -8.46 -2.95 -3.43
N LEU A 77 -9.19 -3.23 -2.35
CA LEU A 77 -9.72 -4.56 -2.04
C LEU A 77 -11.10 -4.72 -2.67
N HIS A 78 -11.24 -5.69 -3.56
CA HIS A 78 -12.48 -6.01 -4.27
C HIS A 78 -12.99 -7.42 -3.94
N TYR A 79 -14.30 -7.58 -4.08
CA TYR A 79 -14.99 -8.87 -4.00
C TYR A 79 -15.76 -9.13 -5.29
N SER A 80 -15.70 -10.34 -5.83
CA SER A 80 -16.23 -10.68 -7.16
C SER A 80 -17.74 -10.51 -7.31
N LYS A 81 -18.48 -10.55 -6.19
CA LYS A 81 -19.94 -10.33 -6.16
C LYS A 81 -20.34 -8.86 -6.18
N LEU A 82 -19.40 -7.94 -6.07
CA LEU A 82 -19.66 -6.50 -6.17
C LEU A 82 -19.52 -6.02 -7.61
N LYS A 83 -20.20 -4.92 -7.93
CA LYS A 83 -20.00 -4.23 -9.21
C LYS A 83 -18.59 -3.65 -9.26
N LYS A 84 -18.00 -3.59 -10.46
CA LYS A 84 -16.64 -3.08 -10.71
C LYS A 84 -16.37 -1.70 -10.10
N ASP A 85 -17.37 -0.83 -10.03
CA ASP A 85 -17.29 0.53 -9.50
C ASP A 85 -17.54 0.64 -7.98
N ARG A 86 -17.75 -0.50 -7.31
CA ARG A 86 -18.06 -0.57 -5.87
C ARG A 86 -17.10 -1.51 -5.16
N PRO A 87 -15.83 -1.11 -4.98
CA PRO A 87 -14.88 -1.89 -4.19
C PRO A 87 -15.27 -1.93 -2.71
N LEU A 88 -14.70 -2.88 -1.97
CA LEU A 88 -14.98 -3.06 -0.55
C LEU A 88 -14.23 -2.02 0.29
N PHE A 89 -12.96 -1.80 -0.03
CA PHE A 89 -12.10 -0.81 0.62
C PHE A 89 -11.12 -0.21 -0.38
N GLN A 90 -10.70 1.03 -0.12
CA GLN A 90 -9.69 1.73 -0.88
C GLN A 90 -8.88 2.64 0.04
N ILE A 91 -7.56 2.58 -0.08
CA ILE A 91 -6.61 3.39 0.70
C ILE A 91 -5.51 3.95 -0.22
N ASP A 92 -4.77 4.94 0.26
CA ASP A 92 -3.58 5.43 -0.41
C ASP A 92 -2.40 4.46 -0.22
N GLN A 93 -1.56 4.29 -1.24
CA GLN A 93 -0.39 3.41 -1.14
C GLN A 93 0.61 3.89 -0.09
N ARG A 94 0.66 5.17 0.27
CA ARG A 94 1.64 5.69 1.23
C ARG A 94 1.30 5.34 2.68
N GLU A 95 0.09 4.85 2.95
CA GLU A 95 -0.40 4.57 4.31
C GLU A 95 -0.06 3.13 4.77
N GLY A 96 1.23 2.84 5.02
CA GLY A 96 1.74 1.50 5.35
C GLY A 96 0.95 0.75 6.45
N THR A 97 0.56 1.42 7.53
CA THR A 97 -0.28 0.83 8.58
C THR A 97 -1.65 0.39 8.04
N LYS A 98 -2.31 1.25 7.25
CA LYS A 98 -3.58 0.93 6.62
C LYS A 98 -3.45 -0.18 5.58
N GLN A 99 -2.30 -0.30 4.89
CA GLN A 99 -2.05 -1.44 4.01
C GLN A 99 -2.05 -2.77 4.76
N ARG A 100 -1.38 -2.85 5.93
CA ARG A 100 -1.37 -4.08 6.73
C ARG A 100 -2.79 -4.44 7.20
N ILE A 101 -3.56 -3.45 7.63
CA ILE A 101 -4.98 -3.63 7.99
C ILE A 101 -5.80 -4.09 6.78
N LEU A 102 -5.57 -3.51 5.60
CA LEU A 102 -6.25 -3.90 4.35
C LEU A 102 -5.96 -5.37 4.00
N GLY A 103 -4.70 -5.80 4.13
CA GLY A 103 -4.29 -7.19 3.89
C GLY A 103 -4.96 -8.15 4.86
N ALA A 104 -4.96 -7.80 6.15
CA ALA A 104 -5.67 -8.58 7.14
C ALA A 104 -7.18 -8.64 6.83
N ASN A 105 -7.80 -7.53 6.43
CA ASN A 105 -9.21 -7.48 6.07
C ASN A 105 -9.55 -8.31 4.83
N ALA A 106 -8.65 -8.41 3.84
CA ALA A 106 -8.81 -9.30 2.70
C ALA A 106 -8.88 -10.78 3.15
N ALA A 107 -7.99 -11.19 4.05
CA ALA A 107 -8.01 -12.54 4.63
C ALA A 107 -9.22 -12.78 5.55
N ARG A 108 -9.66 -11.78 6.30
CA ARG A 108 -10.85 -11.86 7.16
C ARG A 108 -12.14 -11.95 6.35
N LEU A 109 -12.19 -11.32 5.17
CA LEU A 109 -13.28 -11.50 4.20
C LEU A 109 -13.38 -12.96 3.75
N VAL A 110 -12.25 -13.59 3.40
CA VAL A 110 -12.20 -15.02 3.05
C VAL A 110 -12.69 -15.91 4.20
N LYS A 111 -12.28 -15.58 5.43
CA LYS A 111 -12.64 -16.36 6.63
C LYS A 111 -14.03 -16.07 7.18
N GLY A 112 -14.74 -15.05 6.66
CA GLY A 112 -16.08 -14.67 7.11
C GLY A 112 -16.13 -14.11 8.53
N ILE A 113 -15.07 -13.42 8.98
CA ILE A 113 -14.99 -12.80 10.32
C ILE A 113 -14.97 -11.26 10.23
N PRO A 114 -15.39 -10.53 11.29
CA PRO A 114 -15.58 -9.07 11.23
C PRO A 114 -14.32 -8.31 10.82
N PHE A 115 -14.42 -7.21 10.08
CA PHE A 115 -13.23 -6.43 9.69
C PHE A 115 -12.56 -5.72 10.88
N LYS A 116 -11.24 -5.58 10.80
CA LYS A 116 -10.45 -4.65 11.64
C LYS A 116 -10.77 -3.22 11.20
N ALA A 117 -10.86 -2.32 12.17
CA ALA A 117 -11.03 -0.90 11.90
C ALA A 117 -9.76 -0.32 11.29
N PHE A 118 -9.92 0.66 10.40
CA PHE A 118 -8.83 1.56 9.99
C PHE A 118 -8.78 2.71 11.01
N ASP A 119 -8.64 2.41 12.30
CA ASP A 119 -8.61 3.47 13.31
C ASP A 119 -7.34 4.31 13.10
N GLU A 120 -7.52 5.63 13.04
CA GLU A 120 -6.46 6.61 12.85
C GLU A 120 -5.64 6.88 14.13
N ASN A 121 -5.68 5.98 15.10
CA ASN A 121 -5.03 6.16 16.41
C ASN A 121 -4.11 4.97 16.72
N GLU A 122 -3.01 4.86 15.99
CA GLU A 122 -1.76 4.50 16.64
C GLU A 122 -0.93 5.77 16.72
N GLU A 123 -0.65 6.14 17.96
CA GLU A 123 0.06 7.33 18.38
C GLU A 123 1.36 7.51 17.60
N HIS A 124 1.72 8.77 17.40
CA HIS A 124 3.11 9.17 17.21
C HIS A 124 4.05 8.31 18.06
N THR A 125 4.98 7.61 17.41
CA THR A 125 6.37 7.27 17.79
C THR A 125 6.69 5.86 17.27
N SER A 126 7.47 5.69 16.21
CA SER A 126 8.92 5.69 16.37
C SER A 126 9.67 5.86 15.02
N ALA A 127 10.43 6.95 14.97
CA ALA A 127 11.76 7.10 14.39
C ALA A 127 12.21 6.09 13.30
N SER A 128 12.15 6.52 12.04
CA SER A 128 13.28 6.42 11.09
C SER A 128 13.09 7.36 9.89
N GLU A 129 12.78 8.62 10.18
CA GLU A 129 13.28 9.73 9.37
C GLU A 129 13.89 10.69 10.38
N GLU A 130 15.17 11.05 10.25
CA GLU A 130 15.77 12.16 11.01
C GLU A 130 15.05 13.45 10.60
N ILE A 131 13.89 13.68 11.22
CA ILE A 131 13.21 14.96 11.15
C ILE A 131 14.03 15.87 12.07
N VAL A 132 14.92 16.65 11.44
CA VAL A 132 15.65 17.76 12.05
C VAL A 132 14.73 18.47 13.04
N SER A 133 15.17 18.56 14.30
CA SER A 133 14.34 19.10 15.38
C SER A 133 13.83 20.50 15.03
N LYS A 134 12.68 20.91 15.59
CA LYS A 134 12.15 22.27 15.36
C LYS A 134 13.17 23.34 15.74
N GLU A 135 13.99 23.06 16.75
CA GLU A 135 15.08 23.87 17.23
C GLU A 135 16.21 23.99 16.20
N GLU A 136 16.60 22.88 15.56
CA GLU A 136 17.59 22.88 14.48
C GLU A 136 17.08 23.57 13.22
N ILE A 137 15.82 23.36 12.85
CA ILE A 137 15.17 24.08 11.73
C ILE A 137 15.19 25.59 12.01
N ALA A 138 14.81 26.00 13.23
CA ALA A 138 14.82 27.40 13.62
C ALA A 138 16.24 28.01 13.58
N ALA A 139 17.25 27.24 13.99
CA ALA A 139 18.65 27.67 13.93
C ALA A 139 19.12 27.87 12.47
N ILE A 140 18.80 26.92 11.58
CA ILE A 140 19.14 27.01 10.15
C ILE A 140 18.45 28.22 9.51
N VAL A 141 17.14 28.39 9.73
CA VAL A 141 16.38 29.53 9.19
C VAL A 141 17.00 30.86 9.64
N LYS A 142 17.38 30.98 10.91
CA LYS A 142 17.99 32.20 11.45
C LYS A 142 19.33 32.53 10.77
N ILE A 143 20.15 31.52 10.48
CA ILE A 143 21.43 31.69 9.78
C ILE A 143 21.19 32.14 8.34
N VAL A 144 20.27 31.48 7.62
CA VAL A 144 19.96 31.80 6.21
C VAL A 144 19.42 33.22 6.09
N VAL A 145 18.47 33.61 6.94
CA VAL A 145 17.89 34.96 6.95
C VAL A 145 18.96 36.02 7.20
N LYS A 146 19.87 35.80 8.17
CA LYS A 146 20.95 36.74 8.45
C LYS A 146 21.89 36.90 7.25
N LYS A 147 22.25 35.81 6.59
CA LYS A 147 23.14 35.84 5.40
C LYS A 147 22.48 36.58 4.23
N LEU A 148 21.19 36.37 4.00
CA LEU A 148 20.42 37.10 2.98
C LEU A 148 20.36 38.60 3.28
N GLN A 149 20.15 38.99 4.54
CA GLN A 149 20.17 40.40 4.95
C GLN A 149 21.54 41.06 4.78
N GLU A 150 22.63 40.34 5.02
CA GLU A 150 24.00 40.82 4.80
C GLU A 150 24.34 40.95 3.31
N MET A 151 23.82 40.05 2.47
CA MET A 151 23.96 40.13 1.01
C MET A 151 23.24 41.36 0.45
N ASN A 152 21.97 41.56 0.83
CA ASN A 152 21.19 42.70 0.35
C ASN A 152 21.82 44.04 0.75
N ARG A 153 22.37 44.16 1.97
CA ARG A 153 23.10 45.39 2.38
C ARG A 153 24.38 45.65 1.58
N LYS A 154 25.08 44.61 1.12
CA LYS A 154 26.31 44.75 0.32
C LYS A 154 26.02 45.14 -1.13
N GLU A 155 24.84 44.82 -1.64
CA GLU A 155 24.39 45.25 -2.98
C GLU A 155 23.94 46.71 -2.98
N GLU A 156 23.38 47.22 -1.88
CA GLU A 156 22.98 48.63 -1.74
C GLU A 156 24.17 49.60 -1.53
N THR A 157 25.37 49.09 -1.22
CA THR A 157 26.57 49.92 -0.97
C THR A 157 27.60 49.88 -2.12
N ARG A 158 27.21 49.38 -3.31
CA ARG A 158 28.01 49.41 -4.55
C ARG A 158 27.36 50.32 -5.57
#